data_AF-A0A8C4T2C5-F1
#
_entry.id   AF-A0A8C4T2C5-F1
#
_cell.length_a   1.000
_cell.length_b   1.000
_cell.length_c   1.000
_cell.angle_alpha   90.00
_cell.angle_beta   90.00
_cell.angle_gamma   90.00
#
_symmetry.space_group_name_H-M   'P 1'
#
loop_
_entity.id
_entity.type
_entity.pdbx_description
1 polymer ?
#
loop_
_entity_poly.entity_id
_entity_poly.type
_entity_poly.pdbx_seq_one_letter_code
_entity_poly.pdbx_strand_id
1 'polypeptide(L)'
;MLLEHLFMKTLNYTARFSSFKNRETIASVRSLLLQKKLHKFELASLANLCPEAAEEAKALIPSLEGRFEDEELQQILDDIQTKRSFQY
;
A
#
# COMPACT_ATOMS: atom_id res chain seq x y z
N MET A 1 21.07 23.02 -8.87
CA MET A 1 20.17 22.89 -10.04
C MET A 1 19.70 21.45 -10.30
N LEU A 2 20.56 20.44 -10.45
CA LEU A 2 20.10 19.04 -10.68
C LEU A 2 19.31 18.45 -9.50
N LEU A 3 19.73 18.74 -8.26
CA LEU A 3 19.05 18.26 -7.04
C LEU A 3 17.62 18.80 -6.91
N GLU A 4 17.42 20.07 -7.27
CA GLU A 4 16.13 20.76 -7.18
C GLU A 4 15.12 20.22 -8.20
N HIS A 5 15.60 19.93 -9.42
CA HIS A 5 14.76 19.35 -10.47
C HIS A 5 14.37 17.89 -10.16
N LEU A 6 15.30 17.09 -9.58
CA LEU A 6 15.00 15.72 -9.14
C LEU A 6 14.02 15.73 -7.96
N PHE A 7 14.20 16.64 -7.02
CA PHE A 7 13.31 16.81 -5.87
C PHE A 7 11.90 17.19 -6.32
N MET A 8 11.75 18.20 -7.19
CA MET A 8 10.45 18.63 -7.69
C MET A 8 9.74 17.56 -8.50
N LYS A 9 10.47 16.75 -9.28
CA LYS A 9 9.88 15.59 -9.99
C LYS A 9 9.39 14.53 -9.00
N THR A 10 10.20 14.22 -7.98
CA THR A 10 9.83 13.22 -6.95
C THR A 10 8.61 13.70 -6.15
N LEU A 11 8.62 14.96 -5.72
CA LEU A 11 7.52 15.59 -5.00
C LEU A 11 6.22 15.53 -5.81
N ASN A 12 6.25 15.96 -7.08
CA ASN A 12 5.08 15.91 -7.96
C ASN A 12 4.58 14.48 -8.19
N TYR A 13 5.49 13.51 -8.35
CA TYR A 13 5.11 12.11 -8.47
C TYR A 13 4.43 11.59 -7.21
N THR A 14 5.04 11.81 -6.03
CA THR A 14 4.46 11.39 -4.75
C THR A 14 3.15 12.09 -4.44
N ALA A 15 2.98 13.37 -4.82
CA ALA A 15 1.75 14.11 -4.64
C ALA A 15 0.63 13.59 -5.56
N ARG A 16 0.95 13.23 -6.80
CA ARG A 16 -0.01 12.70 -7.79
C ARG A 16 -0.45 11.28 -7.46
N PHE A 17 0.45 10.45 -6.97
CA PHE A 17 0.19 9.07 -6.55
C PHE A 17 -0.05 8.94 -5.03
N SER A 18 -0.31 10.05 -4.34
CA SER A 18 -0.64 10.02 -2.91
C SER A 18 -2.03 9.41 -2.73
N SER A 19 -2.09 8.07 -2.65
CA SER A 19 -3.33 7.32 -2.42
C SER A 19 -3.95 7.59 -1.05
N PHE A 20 -3.19 8.18 -0.12
CA PHE A 20 -3.63 8.56 1.21
C PHE A 20 -3.36 10.05 1.48
N LYS A 21 -4.40 10.86 1.67
CA LYS A 21 -4.28 12.27 2.05
C LYS A 21 -4.25 12.50 3.56
N ASN A 22 -4.83 11.57 4.33
CA ASN A 22 -4.96 11.69 5.76
C ASN A 22 -3.88 10.85 6.49
N ARG A 23 -3.12 11.52 7.36
CA ARG A 23 -1.95 10.97 8.06
C ARG A 23 -2.33 9.89 9.07
N GLU A 24 -3.51 9.99 9.66
CA GLU A 24 -4.08 8.99 10.56
C GLU A 24 -4.40 7.67 9.83
N THR A 25 -4.93 7.76 8.61
CA THR A 25 -5.17 6.59 7.77
C THR A 25 -3.87 5.88 7.42
N ILE A 26 -2.81 6.64 7.09
CA ILE A 26 -1.48 6.08 6.80
C ILE A 26 -0.94 5.33 8.02
N ALA A 27 -1.03 5.94 9.20
CA ALA A 27 -0.59 5.31 10.44
C ALA A 27 -1.40 4.03 10.76
N SER A 28 -2.71 4.06 10.50
CA SER A 28 -3.61 2.92 10.73
C SER A 28 -3.34 1.75 9.78
N VAL A 29 -3.21 2.02 8.48
CA VAL A 29 -2.84 1.01 7.46
C VAL A 29 -1.47 0.43 7.77
N ARG A 30 -0.50 1.27 8.14
CA ARG A 30 0.84 0.82 8.51
C ARG A 30 0.83 -0.08 9.76
N SER A 31 0.05 0.27 10.79
CA SER A 31 -0.07 -0.55 12.00
C SER A 31 -0.74 -1.89 11.72
N LEU A 32 -1.79 -1.92 10.89
CA LEU A 32 -2.46 -3.14 10.46
C LEU A 32 -1.49 -4.09 9.74
N LEU A 33 -0.75 -3.55 8.77
CA LEU A 33 0.23 -4.33 7.99
C LEU A 33 1.46 -4.71 8.82
N LEU A 34 1.81 -3.98 9.88
CA LEU A 34 2.92 -4.34 10.77
C LEU A 34 2.62 -5.56 11.64
N GLN A 35 1.34 -5.82 11.93
CA GLN A 35 0.91 -6.97 12.73
C GLN A 35 1.01 -8.27 11.93
N LYS A 36 0.81 -8.20 10.62
CA LYS A 36 1.07 -9.29 9.69
C LYS A 36 2.58 -9.30 9.44
N LYS A 37 3.27 -10.44 9.63
CA LYS A 37 4.75 -10.58 9.52
C LYS A 37 5.27 -10.41 8.07
N LEU A 38 4.87 -9.34 7.41
CA LEU A 38 5.21 -8.96 6.05
C LEU A 38 6.59 -8.34 5.99
N HIS A 39 7.24 -8.49 4.84
CA HIS A 39 8.47 -7.76 4.59
C HIS A 39 8.18 -6.26 4.41
N LYS A 40 9.13 -5.39 4.78
CA LYS A 40 8.96 -3.92 4.63
C LYS A 40 8.63 -3.52 3.19
N PHE A 41 9.14 -4.28 2.23
CA PHE A 41 8.85 -4.09 0.81
C PHE A 41 7.41 -4.45 0.46
N GLU A 42 6.92 -5.61 0.88
CA GLU A 42 5.55 -6.07 0.60
C GLU A 42 4.51 -5.12 1.20
N LEU A 43 4.76 -4.66 2.43
CA LEU A 43 3.92 -3.67 3.10
C LEU A 43 3.82 -2.38 2.28
N ALA A 44 4.95 -1.85 1.81
CA ALA A 44 4.99 -0.63 1.02
C ALA A 44 4.32 -0.83 -0.35
N SER A 45 4.54 -1.98 -0.99
CA SER A 45 3.94 -2.31 -2.29
C SER A 45 2.43 -2.47 -2.19
N LEU A 46 1.90 -3.16 -1.17
CA LEU A 46 0.46 -3.27 -0.94
C LEU A 46 -0.19 -1.90 -0.68
N ALA A 47 0.45 -1.06 0.14
CA ALA A 47 -0.07 0.28 0.42
C ALA A 47 0.03 1.25 -0.78
N ASN A 48 1.03 1.09 -1.65
CA ASN A 48 1.20 1.96 -2.82
C ASN A 48 0.30 1.54 -3.99
N LEU A 49 0.20 0.24 -4.24
CA LEU A 49 -0.52 -0.32 -5.39
C LEU A 49 -2.02 -0.50 -5.07
N CYS A 50 -2.38 -0.77 -3.81
CA CYS A 50 -3.75 -1.00 -3.37
C CYS A 50 -4.54 -1.96 -4.29
N PRO A 51 -4.07 -3.21 -4.50
CA PRO A 51 -4.77 -4.18 -5.34
C PRO A 51 -6.16 -4.49 -4.80
N GLU A 52 -7.10 -4.83 -5.69
CA GLU A 52 -8.49 -5.09 -5.31
C GLU A 52 -8.74 -6.56 -5.01
N ALA A 53 -7.95 -7.45 -5.61
CA ALA A 53 -8.08 -8.90 -5.46
C ALA A 53 -6.79 -9.55 -4.93
N ALA A 54 -6.94 -10.63 -4.16
CA ALA A 54 -5.84 -11.45 -3.68
C ALA A 54 -4.97 -11.99 -4.84
N GLU A 55 -5.58 -12.43 -5.94
CA GLU A 55 -4.84 -12.85 -7.15
C GLU A 55 -4.02 -11.72 -7.75
N GLU A 56 -4.57 -10.50 -7.83
CA GLU A 56 -3.84 -9.34 -8.34
C GLU A 56 -2.65 -9.00 -7.43
N ALA A 57 -2.86 -9.04 -6.12
CA ALA A 57 -1.79 -8.81 -5.15
C ALA A 57 -0.65 -9.84 -5.28
N LYS A 58 -0.98 -11.12 -5.52
CA LYS A 58 0.00 -12.18 -5.78
C LYS A 58 0.70 -12.00 -7.13
N ALA A 59 -0.03 -11.61 -8.17
CA ALA A 59 0.55 -11.33 -9.49
C ALA A 59 1.53 -10.14 -9.46
N LEU A 60 1.21 -9.09 -8.71
CA LEU A 60 2.07 -7.91 -8.56
C LEU A 60 3.24 -8.15 -7.60
N ILE A 61 3.01 -8.94 -6.56
CA ILE A 61 3.98 -9.24 -5.49
C ILE A 61 4.06 -10.76 -5.34
N PRO A 62 4.85 -11.44 -6.19
CA PRO A 62 4.97 -12.89 -6.16
C PRO A 62 5.56 -13.43 -4.85
N SER A 63 6.21 -12.58 -4.04
CA SER A 63 6.68 -12.98 -2.71
C SER A 63 5.56 -13.23 -1.69
N LEU A 64 4.34 -12.78 -1.98
CA LEU A 64 3.14 -13.08 -1.17
C LEU A 64 2.56 -14.47 -1.48
N GLU A 65 2.94 -15.10 -2.60
CA GLU A 65 2.51 -16.45 -2.92
C GLU A 65 2.99 -17.45 -1.86
N GLY A 66 2.06 -18.23 -1.31
CA GLY A 66 2.35 -19.21 -0.26
C GLY A 66 2.59 -18.61 1.14
N ARG A 67 2.55 -17.28 1.31
CA ARG A 67 2.64 -16.63 2.63
C ARG A 67 1.28 -16.45 3.32
N PHE A 68 0.23 -16.20 2.56
CA PHE A 68 -1.13 -15.99 3.06
C PHE A 68 -2.11 -16.81 2.23
N GLU A 69 -3.18 -17.28 2.86
CA GLU A 69 -4.34 -17.80 2.13
C GLU A 69 -5.05 -16.67 1.40
N ASP A 70 -5.74 -17.00 0.31
CA ASP A 70 -6.46 -16.02 -0.50
C ASP A 70 -7.51 -15.26 0.32
N GLU A 71 -8.22 -15.94 1.22
CA GLU A 71 -9.20 -15.31 2.11
C GLU A 71 -8.55 -14.30 3.07
N GLU A 72 -7.40 -14.66 3.68
CA GLU A 72 -6.71 -13.76 4.60
C GLU A 72 -6.15 -12.54 3.86
N LEU A 73 -5.60 -12.74 2.66
CA LEU A 73 -5.09 -11.64 1.84
C LEU A 73 -6.23 -10.72 1.38
N GLN A 74 -7.35 -11.29 0.92
CA GLN A 74 -8.52 -10.52 0.50
C GLN A 74 -9.05 -9.66 1.65
N GLN A 75 -9.14 -10.23 2.86
CA GLN A 75 -9.60 -9.49 4.04
C GLN A 75 -8.69 -8.30 4.37
N ILE A 76 -7.36 -8.45 4.22
CA ILE A 76 -6.41 -7.33 4.41
C ILE A 76 -6.63 -6.25 3.35
N LEU A 77 -6.88 -6.64 2.09
CA LEU A 77 -7.13 -5.70 0.99
C LEU A 77 -8.42 -4.91 1.22
N ASP A 78 -9.50 -5.59 1.62
CA ASP A 78 -10.78 -4.95 1.96
C ASP A 78 -10.62 -3.97 3.13
N ASP A 79 -9.82 -4.32 4.14
CA ASP A 79 -9.51 -3.46 5.27
C ASP A 79 -8.74 -2.19 4.86
N ILE A 80 -7.83 -2.30 3.89
CA ILE A 80 -7.07 -1.18 3.33
C ILE A 80 -7.98 -0.30 2.47
N GLN A 81 -8.81 -0.91 1.60
CA GLN A 81 -9.77 -0.18 0.78
C GLN A 81 -10.80 0.57 1.62
N THR A 82 -11.33 -0.07 2.66
CA THR A 82 -12.26 0.54 3.60
C THR A 82 -11.64 1.79 4.24
N LYS A 83 -10.40 1.67 4.76
CA LYS A 83 -9.66 2.81 5.34
C LYS A 83 -9.37 3.90 4.31
N ARG A 84 -9.12 3.55 3.04
CA ARG A 84 -8.94 4.50 1.94
C ARG A 84 -10.22 5.26 1.62
N SER A 85 -11.37 4.58 1.58
CA SER A 85 -12.69 5.18 1.30
C SER A 85 -13.14 6.15 2.40
N PHE A 86 -12.73 5.93 3.65
CA PHE A 86 -12.98 6.84 4.77
C PHE A 86 -12.19 8.17 4.72
N GLN A 87 -11.41 8.44 3.65
CA GLN A 87 -10.74 9.73 3.44
C GLN A 87 -11.61 10.81 2.78
N TYR A 88 -12.90 10.56 2.57
CA TYR A 88 -13.85 11.54 2.04
C TYR A 88 -14.49 12.40 3.13
#